data_AF-A0A1Z4QDR9-F1
#
_entry.id   AF-A0A1Z4QDR9-F1
#
_cell.length_a   1.000
_cell.length_b   1.000
_cell.length_c   1.000
_cell.angle_alpha   90.00
_cell.angle_beta   90.00
_cell.angle_gamma   90.00
#
_symmetry.space_group_name_H-M   'P 1'
#
loop_
_entity.id
_entity.type
_entity.pdbx_description
1 polymer ?
#
loop_
_entity_poly.entity_id
_entity_poly.type
_entity_poly.pdbx_seq_one_letter_code
_entity_poly.pdbx_strand_id
1 'polypeptide(L)'
;MSVPITINLSESLVESAQRLGEATARELSDVLVDTLEIVLFSFGNLSEISNLKDAEVLELANLKIDAVQNQRFGELQAKGKNTGLTKVERYELLVLMSIYQIGQLKKSEGLAEAVRRGIKTPLLP
;
A
#
# COMPACT_ATOMS: atom_id res chain seq x y z
N MET A 1 -13.24 15.92 -13.73
CA MET A 1 -12.91 15.74 -15.16
C MET A 1 -12.28 14.37 -15.31
N SER A 2 -12.62 13.58 -16.32
CA SER A 2 -12.04 12.26 -16.57
C SER A 2 -11.26 12.24 -17.89
N VAL A 3 -10.17 11.47 -17.94
CA VAL A 3 -9.35 11.25 -19.13
C VAL A 3 -9.45 9.77 -19.52
N PRO A 4 -9.93 9.43 -20.74
CA PRO A 4 -10.04 8.03 -21.15
C PRO A 4 -8.66 7.46 -21.44
N ILE A 5 -8.36 6.30 -20.87
CA ILE A 5 -7.11 5.55 -21.08
C ILE A 5 -7.48 4.11 -21.45
N THR A 6 -6.86 3.58 -22.50
CA THR A 6 -6.99 2.17 -22.89
C THR A 6 -5.76 1.41 -22.45
N ILE A 7 -5.95 0.35 -21.67
CA ILE A 7 -4.88 -0.53 -21.17
C ILE A 7 -5.21 -1.99 -21.49
N ASN A 8 -4.18 -2.77 -21.82
CA ASN A 8 -4.31 -4.22 -21.94
C ASN A 8 -4.06 -4.86 -20.57
N LEU A 9 -5.01 -5.64 -20.07
CA LEU A 9 -4.92 -6.32 -18.78
C LEU A 9 -4.62 -7.81 -18.99
N SER A 10 -3.93 -8.45 -18.03
CA SER A 10 -3.81 -9.90 -18.03
C SER A 10 -5.16 -10.55 -17.71
N GLU A 11 -5.42 -11.75 -18.25
CA GLU A 11 -6.63 -12.52 -17.95
C GLU A 11 -6.85 -12.67 -16.43
N SER A 12 -5.78 -12.97 -15.69
CA SER A 12 -5.81 -13.11 -14.23
C SER A 12 -6.30 -11.85 -13.49
N LEU A 13 -6.00 -10.66 -14.03
CA LEU A 13 -6.39 -9.39 -13.44
C LEU A 13 -7.85 -9.08 -13.75
N VAL A 14 -8.28 -9.37 -14.99
CA VAL A 14 -9.70 -9.28 -15.38
C VAL A 14 -10.55 -10.20 -14.51
N GLU A 15 -10.16 -11.46 -14.34
CA GLU A 15 -10.87 -12.42 -13.48
C GLU A 15 -10.98 -11.94 -12.03
N SER A 16 -9.90 -11.37 -11.49
CA SER A 16 -9.86 -10.88 -10.11
C SER A 16 -10.79 -9.69 -9.91
N ALA A 17 -10.76 -8.73 -10.84
CA ALA A 17 -11.62 -7.54 -10.79
C ALA A 17 -13.09 -7.89 -11.06
N GLN A 18 -13.37 -8.87 -11.94
CA GLN A 18 -14.72 -9.38 -12.20
C GLN A 18 -15.34 -9.97 -10.93
N ARG A 19 -14.61 -10.85 -10.23
CA ARG A 19 -15.08 -11.47 -8.97
C ARG A 19 -15.37 -10.41 -7.90
N LEU A 20 -14.59 -9.34 -7.86
CA LEU A 20 -14.81 -8.23 -6.94
C LEU A 20 -16.05 -7.42 -7.32
N GLY A 21 -16.27 -7.16 -8.61
CA GLY A 21 -17.48 -6.54 -9.13
C GLY A 21 -18.74 -7.35 -8.82
N GLU A 22 -18.72 -8.66 -9.07
CA GLU A 22 -19.83 -9.58 -8.74
C GLU A 22 -20.14 -9.58 -7.24
N ALA A 23 -19.10 -9.66 -6.39
CA ALA A 23 -19.27 -9.67 -4.94
C ALA A 23 -19.83 -8.34 -4.38
N THR A 24 -19.64 -7.24 -5.10
CA THR A 24 -20.07 -5.90 -4.67
C THR A 24 -21.25 -5.35 -5.47
N ALA A 25 -21.79 -6.12 -6.43
CA ALA A 25 -22.81 -5.70 -7.38
C ALA A 25 -22.43 -4.42 -8.15
N ARG A 26 -21.16 -4.33 -8.58
CA ARG A 26 -20.59 -3.17 -9.27
C ARG A 26 -20.03 -3.57 -10.64
N GLU A 27 -20.01 -2.62 -11.57
CA GLU A 27 -19.39 -2.82 -12.87
C GLU A 27 -17.86 -2.95 -12.76
N LEU A 28 -17.28 -3.74 -13.66
CA LEU A 28 -15.83 -4.00 -13.71
C LEU A 28 -15.02 -2.71 -13.82
N SER A 29 -15.45 -1.76 -14.65
CA SER A 29 -14.80 -0.47 -14.85
C SER A 29 -14.74 0.33 -13.55
N ASP A 30 -15.84 0.40 -12.83
CA ASP A 30 -15.93 1.18 -11.59
C ASP A 30 -15.04 0.59 -10.50
N VAL A 31 -15.02 -0.74 -10.39
CA VAL A 31 -14.14 -1.45 -9.48
C VAL A 31 -12.67 -1.20 -9.81
N LEU A 32 -12.31 -1.23 -11.09
CA LEU A 32 -10.94 -0.97 -11.53
C LEU A 32 -10.52 0.48 -11.27
N VAL A 33 -11.39 1.45 -11.56
CA VAL A 33 -11.13 2.86 -11.30
C VAL A 33 -10.95 3.11 -9.81
N ASP A 34 -11.89 2.66 -8.96
CA ASP A 34 -11.79 2.83 -7.51
C ASP A 34 -10.54 2.15 -6.94
N THR A 35 -10.23 0.95 -7.42
CA THR A 35 -9.03 0.23 -6.98
C THR A 35 -7.77 1.01 -7.35
N LEU A 36 -7.70 1.56 -8.57
CA LEU A 36 -6.60 2.42 -8.99
C LEU A 36 -6.55 3.71 -8.17
N GLU A 37 -7.68 4.36 -7.91
CA GLU A 37 -7.75 5.55 -7.07
C GLU A 37 -7.27 5.26 -5.65
N ILE A 38 -7.70 4.18 -5.02
CA ILE A 38 -7.26 3.78 -3.67
C ILE A 38 -5.75 3.53 -3.65
N VAL A 39 -5.23 2.79 -4.63
CA VAL A 39 -3.80 2.46 -4.71
C VAL A 39 -2.97 3.71 -4.99
N LEU A 40 -3.34 4.52 -5.99
CA LEU A 40 -2.65 5.75 -6.37
C LEU A 40 -2.76 6.84 -5.30
N PHE A 41 -3.90 6.94 -4.60
CA PHE A 41 -4.06 7.81 -3.44
C PHE A 41 -3.22 7.34 -2.25
N SER A 42 -3.02 6.02 -2.10
CA SER A 42 -2.08 5.50 -1.10
C SER A 42 -0.63 5.91 -1.41
N PHE A 43 -0.29 6.06 -2.70
CA PHE A 43 0.92 6.75 -3.17
C PHE A 43 0.78 8.29 -3.19
N GLY A 44 -0.43 8.80 -2.96
CA GLY A 44 -0.89 10.18 -3.12
C GLY A 44 -0.43 11.12 -2.01
N ASN A 45 0.86 11.38 -2.02
CA ASN A 45 1.48 12.70 -1.91
C ASN A 45 2.97 12.42 -1.83
N LEU A 46 3.56 12.05 -2.96
CA LEU A 46 4.94 12.43 -3.25
C LEU A 46 4.98 13.96 -3.44
N SER A 47 4.41 14.74 -2.51
CA SER A 47 4.89 16.09 -2.29
C SER A 47 6.40 15.93 -2.18
N GLU A 48 7.16 16.62 -3.04
CA GLU A 48 8.62 16.56 -2.98
C GLU A 48 8.99 16.63 -1.50
N ILE A 49 9.52 15.53 -0.97
CA ILE A 49 9.71 15.39 0.48
C ILE A 49 10.59 16.53 1.03
N SER A 50 11.38 17.13 0.12
CA SER A 50 12.10 18.40 0.21
C SER A 50 11.27 19.59 0.72
N ASN A 51 9.98 19.67 0.44
CA ASN A 51 9.09 20.78 0.81
C ASN A 51 8.40 20.58 2.17
N LEU A 52 8.51 19.39 2.76
CA LEU A 52 8.00 19.13 4.11
C LEU A 52 8.87 19.81 5.17
N LYS A 53 8.27 20.16 6.31
CA LYS A 53 9.01 20.60 7.50
C LYS A 53 9.74 19.42 8.14
N ASP A 54 10.78 19.73 8.91
CA ASP A 54 11.58 18.72 9.61
C ASP A 54 10.75 17.78 10.49
N ALA A 55 9.70 18.31 11.15
CA ALA A 55 8.78 17.50 11.94
C ALA A 55 8.02 16.47 11.10
N GLU A 56 7.53 16.87 9.93
CA GLU A 56 6.78 16.00 9.00
C GLU A 56 7.71 14.94 8.38
N VAL A 57 8.94 15.32 8.03
CA VAL A 57 9.98 14.38 7.58
C VAL A 57 10.31 13.36 8.67
N LEU A 58 10.40 13.79 9.93
CA LEU A 58 10.65 12.90 11.06
C LEU A 58 9.47 11.96 11.34
N GLU A 59 8.23 12.42 11.19
CA GLU A 59 7.04 11.56 11.26
C GLU A 59 7.10 10.47 10.19
N LEU A 60 7.39 10.83 8.93
CA LEU A 60 7.58 9.86 7.84
C LEU A 60 8.70 8.87 8.18
N ALA A 61 9.86 9.36 8.60
CA ALA A 61 11.01 8.53 8.96
C ALA A 61 10.75 7.58 10.15
N ASN A 62 9.70 7.84 10.93
CA ASN A 62 9.29 7.05 12.09
C ASN A 62 8.00 6.25 11.84
N LEU A 63 7.48 6.25 10.61
CA LEU A 63 6.28 5.49 10.25
C LEU A 63 6.39 4.04 10.69
N LYS A 64 5.28 3.56 11.28
CA LYS A 64 5.05 2.17 11.63
C LYS A 64 3.67 1.81 11.12
N ILE A 65 3.53 0.58 10.65
CA ILE A 65 2.22 -0.02 10.49
C ILE A 65 1.51 -0.03 11.85
N ASP A 66 0.20 0.17 11.84
CA ASP A 66 -0.62 0.10 13.05
C ASP A 66 -0.39 -1.24 13.79
N ALA A 67 -0.42 -1.21 15.12
CA ALA A 67 -0.06 -2.38 15.93
C ALA A 67 -1.03 -3.55 15.72
N VAL A 68 -2.33 -3.27 15.59
CA VAL A 68 -3.35 -4.29 15.35
C VAL A 68 -3.20 -4.87 13.96
N GLN A 69 -3.02 -4.01 12.95
CA GLN A 69 -2.76 -4.43 11.57
C GLN A 69 -1.49 -5.26 11.45
N ASN A 70 -0.41 -4.88 12.15
CA ASN A 70 0.87 -5.60 12.12
C ASN A 70 0.77 -6.98 12.78
N GLN A 71 0.07 -7.06 13.92
CA GLN A 71 -0.20 -8.33 14.57
C GLN A 71 -0.99 -9.25 13.62
N ARG A 72 -2.08 -8.74 13.05
CA ARG A 72 -2.92 -9.49 12.12
C ARG A 72 -2.16 -9.94 10.88
N PHE A 73 -1.28 -9.09 10.36
CA PHE A 73 -0.41 -9.40 9.24
C PHE A 73 0.51 -10.58 9.55
N GLY A 74 1.14 -10.59 10.74
CA GLY A 74 1.96 -11.70 11.22
C GLY A 74 1.17 -13.00 11.39
N GLU A 75 -0.03 -12.93 11.96
CA GLU A 75 -0.93 -14.09 12.13
C GLU A 75 -1.28 -14.74 10.78
N LEU A 76 -1.67 -13.93 9.79
CA LEU A 76 -2.03 -14.41 8.45
C LEU A 76 -0.82 -15.00 7.71
N GLN A 77 0.37 -14.40 7.84
CA GLN A 77 1.58 -14.99 7.29
C GLN A 77 1.91 -16.35 7.91
N ALA A 78 1.82 -16.47 9.24
CA ALA A 78 2.07 -17.72 9.95
C ALA A 78 1.06 -18.79 9.55
N LYS A 79 -0.23 -18.44 9.49
CA LYS A 79 -1.31 -19.33 9.07
C LYS A 79 -1.12 -19.80 7.62
N GLY A 80 -0.76 -18.89 6.71
CA GLY A 80 -0.53 -19.22 5.30
C GLY A 80 0.60 -20.22 5.07
N LYS A 81 1.65 -20.18 5.88
CA LYS A 81 2.77 -21.14 5.84
C LYS A 81 2.40 -22.53 6.36
N ASN A 82 1.51 -22.60 7.35
CA ASN A 82 1.26 -23.83 8.11
C ASN A 82 0.00 -24.57 7.68
N THR A 83 -1.13 -23.87 7.57
CA THR A 83 -2.45 -24.48 7.36
C THR A 83 -3.14 -24.03 6.08
N GLY A 84 -2.58 -23.03 5.41
CA GLY A 84 -3.20 -22.35 4.28
C GLY A 84 -4.25 -21.32 4.70
N LEU A 85 -4.59 -20.43 3.77
CA LEU A 85 -5.54 -19.33 3.95
C LEU A 85 -6.82 -19.58 3.16
N THR A 86 -7.96 -19.22 3.77
CA THR A 86 -9.23 -19.08 3.06
C THR A 86 -9.16 -17.95 2.02
N LYS A 87 -10.11 -17.89 1.09
CA LYS A 87 -10.15 -16.81 0.09
C LYS A 87 -10.19 -15.42 0.74
N VAL A 88 -11.05 -15.22 1.73
CA VAL A 88 -11.18 -13.94 2.46
C VAL A 88 -9.86 -13.56 3.13
N GLU A 89 -9.21 -14.49 3.80
CA GLU A 89 -7.94 -14.26 4.48
C GLU A 89 -6.78 -13.97 3.51
N ARG A 90 -6.82 -14.52 2.28
CA ARG A 90 -5.85 -14.14 1.24
C ARG A 90 -6.03 -12.70 0.82
N TYR A 91 -7.26 -12.24 0.63
CA TYR A 91 -7.54 -10.84 0.32
C TYR A 91 -7.12 -9.92 1.48
N GLU A 92 -7.44 -10.28 2.72
CA GLU A 92 -7.02 -9.55 3.91
C GLU A 92 -5.48 -9.44 3.99
N LEU A 93 -4.77 -10.55 3.76
CA LEU A 93 -3.30 -10.57 3.73
C LEU A 93 -2.76 -9.65 2.64
N LEU A 94 -3.33 -9.67 1.43
CA LEU A 94 -2.89 -8.80 0.33
C LEU A 94 -3.06 -7.31 0.69
N VAL A 95 -4.17 -6.92 1.31
CA VAL A 95 -4.39 -5.53 1.76
C VAL A 95 -3.35 -5.12 2.81
N LEU A 96 -3.09 -5.97 3.79
CA LEU A 96 -2.09 -5.70 4.83
C LEU A 96 -0.66 -5.63 4.26
N MET A 97 -0.34 -6.47 3.26
CA MET A 97 0.93 -6.38 2.52
C MET A 97 1.07 -5.03 1.82
N SER A 98 0.02 -4.55 1.15
CA SER A 98 0.04 -3.25 0.47
C SER A 98 0.24 -2.10 1.46
N ILE A 99 -0.47 -2.10 2.58
CA ILE A 99 -0.30 -1.08 3.64
C ILE A 99 1.14 -1.09 4.16
N TYR A 100 1.68 -2.28 4.44
CA TYR A 100 3.06 -2.43 4.90
C TYR A 100 4.07 -1.89 3.89
N GLN A 101 3.95 -2.28 2.61
CA GLN A 101 4.87 -1.85 1.54
C GLN A 101 4.85 -0.34 1.34
N ILE A 102 3.67 0.27 1.33
CA ILE A 102 3.51 1.72 1.19
C ILE A 102 4.10 2.45 2.40
N GLY A 103 3.85 1.97 3.62
CA GLY A 103 4.45 2.52 4.83
C GLY A 103 5.97 2.44 4.82
N GLN A 104 6.54 1.33 4.35
CA GLN A 104 7.98 1.16 4.21
C GLN A 104 8.61 2.09 3.18
N LEU A 105 7.94 2.31 2.04
CA LEU A 105 8.39 3.26 1.02
C LEU A 105 8.48 4.68 1.60
N LYS A 106 7.37 5.17 2.18
CA LYS A 106 7.31 6.51 2.79
C LYS A 106 8.32 6.68 3.92
N LYS A 107 8.53 5.63 4.72
CA LYS A 107 9.56 5.62 5.76
C LYS A 107 10.96 5.75 5.19
N SER A 108 11.26 5.01 4.12
CA SER A 108 12.55 5.06 3.44
C SER A 108 12.82 6.45 2.89
N GLU A 109 11.83 7.08 2.26
CA GLU A 109 11.93 8.46 1.76
C GLU A 109 12.18 9.44 2.91
N GLY A 110 11.39 9.36 4.00
CA GLY A 110 11.58 10.20 5.19
C GLY A 110 12.95 10.03 5.84
N LEU A 111 13.47 8.81 5.89
CA LEU A 111 14.82 8.54 6.39
C LEU A 111 15.90 9.16 5.49
N ALA A 112 15.79 8.97 4.17
CA ALA A 112 16.73 9.54 3.21
C ALA A 112 16.77 11.07 3.30
N GLU A 113 15.61 11.71 3.41
CA GLU A 113 15.50 13.16 3.54
C GLU A 113 16.00 13.66 4.90
N ALA A 114 15.68 12.96 6.00
CA ALA A 114 16.18 13.32 7.33
C ALA A 114 17.71 13.24 7.40
N VAL A 115 18.33 12.26 6.72
CA VAL A 115 19.78 12.16 6.57
C VAL A 115 20.33 13.28 5.70
N ARG A 116 19.69 13.57 4.56
CA ARG A 116 20.08 14.65 3.65
C ARG A 116 20.11 16.02 4.35
N ARG A 117 19.16 16.26 5.27
CA ARG A 117 19.07 17.49 6.08
C ARG A 117 19.97 17.50 7.32
N GLY A 118 20.59 16.36 7.68
CA GLY A 118 21.41 16.22 8.88
C GLY A 118 20.62 16.10 10.20
N ILE A 119 19.33 15.77 10.14
CA ILE A 119 18.44 15.64 11.31
C ILE A 119 18.54 14.23 11.92
N LYS A 120 18.84 13.22 11.08
CA LYS A 120 19.11 11.84 11.51
C LYS A 120 20.47 11.37 11.00
N THR A 121 21.11 10.50 11.75
CA THR A 121 22.30 9.77 11.30
C THR A 121 21.91 8.68 10.30
N PRO A 122 22.74 8.38 9.29
CA PRO A 122 22.54 7.23 8.42
C PRO A 122 22.39 5.94 9.20
N LEU A 123 21.52 5.05 8.72
CA LEU A 123 21.46 3.68 9.25
C LEU A 123 22.76 2.96 8.85
N LEU A 124 23.39 2.31 9.82
CA LEU A 124 24.54 1.45 9.55
C LEU A 124 24.07 0.16 8.86
N PRO A 125 24.84 -0.38 7.90
CA PRO A 125 24.52 -1.62 7.19
C PRO A 125 24.49 -2.85 8.09
#